data_AF-A0A554VK58-F1
#
_entry.id   AF-A0A554VK58-F1
#
_cell.length_a   1.000
_cell.length_b   1.000
_cell.length_c   1.000
_cell.angle_alpha   90.00
_cell.angle_beta   90.00
_cell.angle_gamma   90.00
#
_symmetry.space_group_name_H-M   'P 1'
#
loop_
_entity.id
_entity.type
_entity.pdbx_description
1 polymer ?
#
loop_
_entity_poly.entity_id
_entity_poly.type
_entity_poly.pdbx_seq_one_letter_code
_entity_poly.pdbx_strand_id
1 'polypeptide(L)' 'MATTNITRSWREPKVMIKQRFIFLSNKDFDFKDEQKEMMLNNLAIKLKKTRAELELLFAELQTC' A
#
# COMPACT_ATOMS: atom_id res chain seq x y z
N MET A 1 -14.21 -1.00 16.54
CA MET A 1 -13.60 0.10 15.76
C MET A 1 -12.10 -0.09 15.84
N ALA A 2 -11.51 -0.79 14.86
CA ALA A 2 -10.08 -1.10 14.88
C ALA A 2 -9.33 0.03 14.14
N THR A 3 -8.66 0.89 14.90
CA THR A 3 -7.65 1.79 14.38
C THR A 3 -6.47 0.93 13.92
N THR A 4 -6.42 0.63 12.63
CA THR A 4 -5.27 -0.04 12.01
C THR A 4 -4.06 0.86 12.15
N ASN A 5 -3.28 0.64 13.21
CA ASN A 5 -1.96 1.22 13.46
C ASN A 5 -1.00 0.71 12.37
N ILE A 6 -1.12 1.25 11.15
CA ILE A 6 -0.15 1.02 10.08
C ILE A 6 1.09 1.90 10.34
N THR A 7 1.68 1.76 11.53
CA THR A 7 2.82 2.55 12.02
C THR A 7 4.09 1.72 12.19
N ARG A 8 4.02 0.38 12.22
CA ARG A 8 5.19 -0.43 12.57
C ARG A 8 5.81 -1.32 11.50
N SER A 9 5.12 -1.70 10.41
CA SER A 9 5.79 -2.34 9.26
C SER A 9 5.01 -2.24 7.96
N TRP A 10 5.35 -1.25 7.14
CA TRP A 10 5.04 -1.24 5.70
C TRP A 10 5.92 -2.19 4.91
N ARG A 11 6.96 -2.79 5.51
CA ARG A 11 7.91 -3.66 4.81
C ARG A 11 7.23 -4.90 4.24
N GLU A 12 6.44 -5.62 5.03
CA GLU A 12 5.75 -6.83 4.58
C GLU A 12 4.67 -6.53 3.53
N PRO A 13 3.71 -5.60 3.75
CA PRO A 13 2.70 -5.30 2.74
C PRO A 13 3.30 -4.79 1.43
N LYS A 14 4.40 -4.02 1.50
CA LYS A 14 5.14 -3.52 0.32
C LYS A 14 5.79 -4.65 -0.47
N VAL A 15 6.35 -5.66 0.19
CA VAL A 15 6.94 -6.83 -0.50
C VAL A 15 5.84 -7.67 -1.15
N MET A 16 4.74 -7.94 -0.43
CA MET A 16 3.65 -8.75 -0.96
C MET A 16 2.92 -8.08 -2.13
N ILE A 17 2.68 -6.77 -2.06
CA ILE A 17 2.12 -6.02 -3.20
C ILE A 17 3.05 -6.09 -4.41
N LYS A 18 4.37 -5.98 -4.24
CA LYS A 18 5.30 -6.08 -5.38
C LYS A 18 5.31 -7.47 -5.99
N GLN A 19 5.15 -8.51 -5.18
CA GLN A 19 5.02 -9.88 -5.68
C GLN A 19 3.72 -10.05 -6.47
N ARG A 20 2.60 -9.48 -6.01
CA ARG A 20 1.32 -9.50 -6.75
C ARG A 20 1.37 -8.64 -8.02
N PHE A 21 2.03 -7.50 -7.96
CA PHE A 21 2.06 -6.50 -9.01
C PHE A 21 3.51 -6.23 -9.43
N ILE A 22 4.03 -7.09 -10.30
CA ILE A 22 5.41 -7.04 -10.82
C ILE A 22 5.76 -5.73 -11.54
N PHE A 23 4.76 -4.95 -11.95
CA PHE A 23 4.95 -3.63 -12.57
C PHE A 23 5.17 -2.50 -11.54
N LEU A 24 4.97 -2.76 -10.25
CA LEU A 24 5.26 -1.81 -9.18
C LEU A 24 6.74 -1.89 -8.81
N SER A 25 7.41 -0.75 -8.84
CA SER A 25 8.84 -0.61 -8.56
C SER A 25 9.08 0.02 -7.20
N ASN A 26 10.32 -0.06 -6.70
CA ASN A 26 10.71 0.63 -5.46
C ASN A 26 10.32 2.11 -5.45
N LYS A 27 10.43 2.78 -6.61
CA LYS A 27 10.05 4.18 -6.82
C LYS A 27 8.58 4.47 -6.52
N ASP A 28 7.68 3.51 -6.74
CA ASP A 28 6.25 3.66 -6.44
C ASP A 28 5.96 3.61 -4.93
N PHE A 29 6.97 3.32 -4.12
CA PHE A 29 6.90 3.30 -2.66
C PHE A 29 8.02 4.13 -2.03
N ASP A 30 8.65 5.01 -2.80
CA ASP A 30 9.71 5.90 -2.35
C ASP A 30 9.08 7.25 -2.01
N PHE A 31 8.43 7.29 -0.85
CA PHE A 31 7.75 8.49 -0.35
C PHE A 31 8.14 8.70 1.10
N LYS A 32 8.30 9.97 1.49
CA LYS A 32 8.46 10.34 2.89
C LYS A 32 7.16 9.98 3.64
N ASP A 33 7.26 9.70 4.94
CA ASP A 33 6.11 9.31 5.78
C ASP A 33 4.94 10.31 5.67
N GLU A 34 5.25 11.60 5.53
CA GLU A 34 4.28 12.69 5.30
C GLU A 34 3.56 12.63 3.95
N GLN A 35 4.10 11.93 2.95
CA GLN A 35 3.53 11.78 1.60
C GLN A 35 2.84 10.43 1.39
N LYS A 36 2.65 9.64 2.44
CA LYS A 36 2.00 8.32 2.39
C LYS A 36 0.62 8.36 1.75
N GLU A 37 -0.20 9.36 2.04
CA GLU A 37 -1.52 9.49 1.40
C GLU A 37 -1.41 9.71 -0.11
N MET A 38 -0.45 10.53 -0.53
CA MET A 38 -0.21 10.82 -1.94
C MET A 38 0.33 9.59 -2.68
N MET A 39 1.23 8.83 -2.05
CA MET A 39 1.69 7.52 -2.53
C MET A 39 0.51 6.59 -2.79
N LEU A 40 -0.39 6.47 -1.81
CA LEU A 40 -1.53 5.56 -1.91
C LEU A 40 -2.52 5.98 -2.98
N ASN A 41 -2.75 7.28 -3.16
CA ASN A 41 -3.56 7.78 -4.28
C ASN A 41 -2.90 7.44 -5.64
N ASN A 42 -1.59 7.63 -5.78
CA ASN A 42 -0.87 7.26 -7.01
C ASN A 42 -0.90 5.74 -7.25
N LEU A 43 -0.75 4.93 -6.21
CA LEU A 43 -0.88 3.48 -6.30
C LEU A 43 -2.29 3.07 -6.74
N ALA A 44 -3.33 3.69 -6.18
CA ALA A 44 -4.71 3.42 -6.55
C ALA A 44 -4.95 3.72 -8.05
N ILE A 45 -4.46 4.86 -8.53
CA ILE A 45 -4.51 5.24 -9.95
C ILE A 45 -3.74 4.22 -10.82
N LYS A 46 -2.52 3.86 -10.42
CA LYS A 46 -1.65 2.95 -11.18
C LYS A 46 -2.21 1.52 -11.24
N LEU A 47 -2.84 1.09 -10.15
CA LEU A 47 -3.52 -0.20 -10.03
C LEU A 47 -4.93 -0.18 -10.65
N LYS A 48 -5.42 0.99 -11.11
CA LYS A 48 -6.80 1.22 -11.55
C LYS A 48 -7.84 0.73 -10.52
N LYS A 49 -7.53 0.93 -9.24
CA LYS A 49 -8.37 0.58 -8.10
C LYS A 49 -8.82 1.82 -7.35
N THR A 50 -9.91 1.71 -6.61
CA THR A 50 -10.32 2.79 -5.70
C THR A 50 -9.45 2.78 -4.45
N ARG A 51 -9.46 3.90 -3.72
CA ARG A 51 -8.74 4.03 -2.44
C ARG A 51 -9.16 2.94 -1.45
N ALA A 52 -10.46 2.68 -1.36
CA ALA A 52 -11.04 1.65 -0.50
C ALA A 52 -10.59 0.23 -0.90
N GLU A 53 -10.57 -0.08 -2.20
CA GLU A 53 -10.06 -1.39 -2.66
C GLU A 53 -8.57 -1.57 -2.37
N LEU A 54 -7.78 -0.51 -2.53
CA LEU A 54 -6.36 -0.53 -2.21
C LEU A 54 -6.13 -0.74 -0.71
N GLU A 55 -6.89 -0.05 0.14
CA GLU A 55 -6.83 -0.20 1.60
C GLU A 55 -7.27 -1.59 2.06
N LEU A 56 -8.34 -2.14 1.48
CA LEU A 56 -8.74 -3.53 1.70
C LEU A 56 -7.62 -4.50 1.31
N LEU A 57 -6.99 -4.29 0.16
CA LEU A 57 -5.89 -5.12 -0.30
C LEU A 57 -4.70 -5.06 0.66
N PHE A 58 -4.38 -3.89 1.21
CA PHE A 58 -3.36 -3.78 2.26
C PHE A 58 -3.79 -4.46 3.57
N ALA A 59 -5.04 -4.32 3.98
CA ALA A 59 -5.57 -4.95 5.20
C ALA A 59 -5.56 -6.49 5.09
N GLU A 60 -5.95 -7.03 3.95
CA GLU A 60 -5.85 -8.47 3.65
C GLU A 60 -4.40 -8.96 3.77
N LEU A 61 -3.46 -8.21 3.22
CA LEU A 61 -2.03 -8.55 3.26
C LEU A 61 -1.42 -8.47 4.67
N GLN A 62 -2.00 -7.69 5.58
CA GLN A 62 -1.57 -7.59 6.97
C GLN A 62 -2.20 -8.64 7.90
N THR A 63 -3.18 -9.40 7.41
CA THR A 63 -3.91 -10.39 8.21
C THR A 63 -3.30 -11.81 8.11
N CYS A 64 -2.28 -11.99 7.27
CA CYS A 64 -1.54 -13.24 7.07
C CYS A 64 -0.16 -13.22 7.72
#